data_AF-A0A2N9MXE5-F1
#
_entry.id   AF-A0A2N9MXE5-F1
#
_cell.length_a   1.000
_cell.length_b   1.000
_cell.length_c   1.000
_cell.angle_alpha   90.00
_cell.angle_beta   90.00
_cell.angle_gamma   90.00
#
_symmetry.space_group_name_H-M   'P 1'
#
loop_
_entity.id
_entity.type
_entity.pdbx_description
1 polymer ?
#
loop_
_entity_poly.entity_id
_entity_poly.type
_entity_poly.pdbx_seq_one_letter_code
_entity_poly.pdbx_strand_id
1 'polypeptide(L)'
;MANSEHVERLKFGVEEWNSWRRDHLETVPELKDADFSGANLTGANLLFADFRRSLLSSTNFSGTELAGADLTGADCFGANFSRSTLSGADFTGALLEGTVFGDVDLSDVEGLENVLHEGPCTVGIDTIYRSKGKIPESFLRGTGVPDDFITYAKSLITNPIEFYSCFISYSTKDQEFADRLHADLQSKGVRCWFARHDAKGGRKLHEQIDEAIRLHDKLLLILSPHSIESEWVKTEIAKARRREVRDRRRVLFPIRLAPFETLRDWECFDADTGKHSLRDTARLGVLRRRHRKTFRPRDSRVFHP
;
A
#
# COMPACT_ATOMS: atom_id res chain seq x y z
N MET A 1 32.46 9.28 -9.65
CA MET A 1 31.98 10.30 -10.60
C MET A 1 30.77 9.79 -11.38
N ALA A 2 29.66 10.50 -11.24
CA ALA A 2 28.41 10.24 -11.94
C ALA A 2 28.55 10.44 -13.47
N ASN A 3 27.63 9.83 -14.21
CA ASN A 3 27.44 10.13 -15.62
C ASN A 3 26.64 11.42 -15.76
N SER A 4 27.22 12.44 -16.41
CA SER A 4 26.59 13.76 -16.54
C SER A 4 25.25 13.71 -17.26
N GLU A 5 25.09 12.85 -18.27
CA GLU A 5 23.81 12.71 -18.99
C GLU A 5 22.73 12.16 -18.06
N HIS A 6 23.05 11.14 -17.25
CA HIS A 6 22.09 10.59 -16.29
C HIS A 6 21.67 11.64 -15.26
N VAL A 7 22.64 12.39 -14.72
CA VAL A 7 22.38 13.45 -13.72
C VAL A 7 21.52 14.55 -14.32
N GLU A 8 21.85 15.07 -15.50
CA GLU A 8 21.11 16.13 -16.17
C GLU A 8 19.69 15.70 -16.51
N ARG A 9 19.52 14.48 -17.04
CA ARG A 9 18.20 13.95 -17.40
C ARG A 9 17.31 13.76 -16.17
N LEU A 10 17.85 13.22 -15.08
CA LEU A 10 17.09 13.05 -13.84
C LEU A 10 16.73 14.40 -13.19
N LYS A 11 17.65 15.38 -13.23
CA LYS A 11 17.38 16.75 -12.76
C LYS A 11 16.38 17.51 -13.63
N PHE A 12 16.32 17.20 -14.92
CA PHE A 12 15.36 17.79 -15.83
C PHE A 12 13.92 17.42 -15.46
N GLY A 13 13.69 16.16 -15.06
CA GLY A 13 12.42 15.77 -14.48
C GLY A 13 12.17 14.26 -14.48
N VAL A 14 11.37 13.81 -13.53
CA VAL A 14 11.02 12.39 -13.34
C VAL A 14 10.25 11.81 -14.54
N GLU A 15 9.40 12.60 -15.20
CA GLU A 15 8.65 12.12 -16.38
C GLU A 15 9.56 11.79 -17.55
N GLU A 16 10.51 12.69 -17.84
CA GLU A 16 11.51 12.51 -18.90
C GLU A 16 12.45 11.35 -18.56
N TRP A 17 12.91 11.30 -17.31
CA TRP A 17 13.71 10.19 -16.80
C TRP A 17 12.99 8.85 -16.98
N ASN A 18 11.75 8.74 -16.50
CA ASN A 18 10.97 7.52 -16.62
C ASN A 18 10.67 7.16 -18.07
N SER A 19 10.51 8.15 -18.96
CA SER A 19 10.37 7.89 -20.39
C SER A 19 11.61 7.25 -20.98
N TRP A 20 12.78 7.82 -20.70
CA TRP A 20 14.05 7.27 -21.14
C TRP A 20 14.32 5.88 -20.54
N ARG A 21 14.00 5.68 -19.26
CA ARG A 21 14.16 4.38 -18.56
C ARG A 21 13.36 3.25 -19.19
N ARG A 22 12.20 3.53 -19.82
CA ARG A 22 11.41 2.49 -20.51
C ARG A 22 12.18 1.81 -21.63
N ASP A 23 13.05 2.56 -22.31
CA ASP A 23 13.83 2.07 -23.45
C ASP A 23 15.24 1.61 -23.06
N HIS A 24 15.66 1.80 -21.80
CA HIS A 24 17.02 1.56 -21.31
C HIS A 24 17.03 0.78 -19.98
N LEU A 25 16.15 -0.20 -19.81
CA LEU A 25 15.95 -0.91 -18.53
C LEU A 25 17.23 -1.61 -18.02
N GLU A 26 18.09 -2.06 -18.94
CA GLU A 26 19.39 -2.69 -18.68
C GLU A 26 20.49 -1.71 -18.29
N THR A 27 20.33 -0.42 -18.59
CA THR A 27 21.30 0.60 -18.22
C THR A 27 21.22 0.83 -16.71
N VAL A 28 22.35 0.79 -16.01
CA VAL A 28 22.41 1.11 -14.59
C VAL A 28 22.57 2.62 -14.41
N PRO A 29 21.68 3.32 -13.68
CA PRO A 29 21.84 4.75 -13.41
C PRO A 29 23.13 5.05 -12.63
N GLU A 30 24.14 5.61 -13.30
CA GLU A 30 25.39 6.03 -12.66
C GLU A 30 25.28 7.43 -12.03
N LEU A 31 24.94 7.48 -10.74
CA LEU A 31 24.63 8.71 -10.00
C LEU A 31 25.57 8.97 -8.81
N LYS A 32 26.69 8.23 -8.70
CA LYS A 32 27.66 8.32 -7.60
C LYS A 32 28.27 9.72 -7.47
N ASP A 33 28.43 10.17 -6.24
CA ASP A 33 28.96 11.51 -5.90
C ASP A 33 28.11 12.68 -6.44
N ALA A 34 26.90 12.42 -6.96
CA ALA A 34 26.04 13.48 -7.48
C ALA A 34 25.27 14.18 -6.38
N ASP A 35 24.95 15.45 -6.59
CA ASP A 35 24.11 16.23 -5.69
C ASP A 35 22.66 16.28 -6.19
N PHE A 36 21.76 15.67 -5.43
CA PHE A 36 20.31 15.70 -5.58
C PHE A 36 19.61 16.30 -4.34
N SER A 37 20.32 17.08 -3.53
CA SER A 37 19.78 17.69 -2.32
C SER A 37 18.53 18.51 -2.64
N GLY A 38 17.44 18.25 -1.93
CA GLY A 38 16.13 18.88 -2.13
C GLY A 38 15.40 18.49 -3.41
N ALA A 39 15.93 17.56 -4.22
CA ALA A 39 15.28 17.13 -5.46
C ALA A 39 13.96 16.39 -5.17
N ASN A 40 12.98 16.58 -6.06
CA ASN A 40 11.76 15.79 -6.05
C ASN A 40 11.88 14.64 -7.06
N LEU A 41 12.14 13.44 -6.55
CA LEU A 41 12.27 12.22 -7.36
C LEU A 41 11.05 11.31 -7.24
N THR A 42 9.90 11.82 -6.77
CA THR A 42 8.68 11.03 -6.52
C THR A 42 8.32 10.17 -7.73
N GLY A 43 8.23 8.84 -7.53
CA GLY A 43 7.84 7.90 -8.59
C GLY A 43 8.90 7.64 -9.68
N ALA A 44 10.15 8.07 -9.50
CA ALA A 44 11.23 7.76 -10.43
C ALA A 44 11.60 6.27 -10.44
N ASN A 45 11.86 5.73 -11.64
CA ASN A 45 12.44 4.41 -11.83
C ASN A 45 13.97 4.50 -11.67
N LEU A 46 14.46 4.14 -10.50
CA LEU A 46 15.86 4.18 -10.09
C LEU A 46 16.38 2.78 -9.74
N LEU A 47 15.82 1.75 -10.40
CA LEU A 47 16.24 0.36 -10.21
C LEU A 47 17.76 0.25 -10.44
N PHE A 48 18.44 -0.40 -9.50
CA PHE A 48 19.90 -0.61 -9.49
C PHE A 48 20.75 0.67 -9.49
N ALA A 49 20.18 1.85 -9.27
CA ALA A 49 20.92 3.11 -9.34
C ALA A 49 22.11 3.13 -8.37
N ASP A 50 23.25 3.60 -8.86
CA ASP A 50 24.46 3.82 -8.09
C ASP A 50 24.42 5.23 -7.49
N PHE A 51 23.96 5.36 -6.25
CA PHE A 51 23.90 6.59 -5.46
C PHE A 51 25.04 6.69 -4.41
N ARG A 52 26.12 5.91 -4.58
CA ARG A 52 27.21 5.91 -3.61
C ARG A 52 27.76 7.30 -3.37
N ARG A 53 27.83 7.69 -2.09
CA ARG A 53 28.33 8.99 -1.62
C ARG A 53 27.63 10.20 -2.25
N SER A 54 26.42 10.02 -2.78
CA SER A 54 25.63 11.12 -3.32
C SER A 54 25.04 11.96 -2.20
N LEU A 55 24.84 13.25 -2.47
CA LEU A 55 24.15 14.17 -1.55
C LEU A 55 22.65 14.09 -1.83
N LEU A 56 21.90 13.47 -0.93
CA LEU A 56 20.46 13.21 -1.06
C LEU A 56 19.67 13.90 0.07
N SER A 57 20.26 14.93 0.68
CA SER A 57 19.64 15.61 1.81
C SER A 57 18.33 16.26 1.38
N SER A 58 17.24 15.98 2.10
CA SER A 58 15.88 16.45 1.82
C SER A 58 15.33 16.02 0.46
N THR A 59 15.91 15.01 -0.19
CA THR A 59 15.38 14.45 -1.44
C THR A 59 14.08 13.68 -1.18
N ASN A 60 13.08 13.92 -2.01
CA ASN A 60 11.82 13.19 -1.95
C ASN A 60 11.86 11.96 -2.88
N PHE A 61 12.07 10.78 -2.29
CA PHE A 61 12.00 9.46 -2.93
C PHE A 61 10.63 8.79 -2.75
N SER A 62 9.56 9.55 -2.48
CA SER A 62 8.25 8.94 -2.26
C SER A 62 7.79 8.12 -3.48
N GLY A 63 7.42 6.86 -3.27
CA GLY A 63 6.93 5.98 -4.33
C GLY A 63 7.95 5.62 -5.43
N THR A 64 9.26 5.83 -5.22
CA THR A 64 10.30 5.46 -6.19
C THR A 64 10.53 3.96 -6.27
N GLU A 65 11.04 3.50 -7.41
CA GLU A 65 11.55 2.15 -7.57
C GLU A 65 13.08 2.18 -7.33
N LEU A 66 13.53 1.69 -6.19
CA LEU A 66 14.94 1.68 -5.75
C LEU A 66 15.46 0.26 -5.51
N ALA A 67 14.77 -0.77 -6.00
CA ALA A 67 15.21 -2.15 -5.79
C ALA A 67 16.62 -2.35 -6.36
N GLY A 68 17.51 -2.91 -5.54
CA GLY A 68 18.92 -3.12 -5.87
C GLY A 68 19.77 -1.84 -5.96
N ALA A 69 19.27 -0.66 -5.58
CA ALA A 69 20.05 0.57 -5.62
C ALA A 69 21.16 0.57 -4.54
N ASP A 70 22.31 1.15 -4.87
CA ASP A 70 23.44 1.26 -3.95
C ASP A 70 23.50 2.68 -3.39
N LEU A 71 23.11 2.86 -2.13
CA LEU A 71 23.17 4.11 -1.38
C LEU A 71 24.34 4.13 -0.40
N THR A 72 25.38 3.32 -0.61
CA THR A 72 26.51 3.22 0.32
C THR A 72 27.16 4.58 0.54
N GLY A 73 27.23 5.01 1.80
CA GLY A 73 27.82 6.29 2.18
C GLY A 73 27.07 7.54 1.70
N ALA A 74 25.84 7.41 1.20
CA ALA A 74 25.04 8.56 0.76
C ALA A 74 24.57 9.40 1.96
N ASP A 75 24.44 10.71 1.76
CA ASP A 75 23.82 11.61 2.73
C ASP A 75 22.31 11.63 2.53
N CYS A 76 21.56 10.99 3.43
CA CYS A 76 20.11 10.87 3.37
C CYS A 76 19.41 11.74 4.44
N PHE A 77 20.07 12.80 4.94
CA PHE A 77 19.50 13.72 5.92
C PHE A 77 18.15 14.25 5.44
N GLY A 78 17.06 14.01 6.17
CA GLY A 78 15.72 14.49 5.82
C GLY A 78 15.12 13.86 4.56
N ALA A 79 15.74 12.83 3.97
CA ALA A 79 15.24 12.17 2.78
C ALA A 79 13.94 11.41 3.08
N ASN A 80 13.01 11.40 2.12
CA ASN A 80 11.72 10.73 2.27
C ASN A 80 11.63 9.50 1.36
N PHE A 81 11.74 8.30 1.92
CA PHE A 81 11.62 7.03 1.21
C PHE A 81 10.21 6.44 1.24
N SER A 82 9.20 7.21 1.66
CA SER A 82 7.86 6.63 1.89
C SER A 82 7.30 5.94 0.64
N ARG A 83 6.72 4.75 0.78
CA ARG A 83 6.13 3.94 -0.31
C ARG A 83 7.11 3.55 -1.42
N SER A 84 8.41 3.76 -1.25
CA SER A 84 9.42 3.31 -2.21
C SER A 84 9.63 1.79 -2.15
N THR A 85 10.11 1.20 -3.24
CA THR A 85 10.52 -0.20 -3.27
C THR A 85 12.03 -0.27 -3.01
N LEU A 86 12.43 -0.83 -1.86
CA LEU A 86 13.82 -0.87 -1.40
C LEU A 86 14.44 -2.28 -1.40
N SER A 87 13.76 -3.29 -1.94
CA SER A 87 14.25 -4.68 -1.92
C SER A 87 15.67 -4.79 -2.50
N GLY A 88 16.62 -5.28 -1.69
CA GLY A 88 18.04 -5.40 -2.07
C GLY A 88 18.79 -4.08 -2.21
N ALA A 89 18.21 -2.95 -1.80
CA ALA A 89 18.95 -1.69 -1.75
C ALA A 89 19.98 -1.72 -0.62
N ASP A 90 21.17 -1.16 -0.83
CA ASP A 90 22.25 -1.13 0.15
C ASP A 90 22.37 0.26 0.79
N PHE A 91 22.20 0.34 2.10
CA PHE A 91 22.33 1.56 2.90
C PHE A 91 23.62 1.59 3.72
N THR A 92 24.57 0.69 3.49
CA THR A 92 25.81 0.58 4.28
C THR A 92 26.52 1.94 4.42
N GLY A 93 26.72 2.41 5.65
CA GLY A 93 27.39 3.67 5.94
C GLY A 93 26.63 4.93 5.49
N ALA A 94 25.38 4.83 5.03
CA ALA A 94 24.56 6.00 4.74
C ALA A 94 24.30 6.83 6.00
N LEU A 95 24.29 8.15 5.84
CA LEU A 95 24.03 9.11 6.93
C LEU A 95 22.52 9.33 7.06
N LEU A 96 21.97 9.03 8.24
CA LEU A 96 20.54 9.13 8.52
C LEU A 96 20.29 10.07 9.70
N GLU A 97 19.51 11.12 9.43
CA GLU A 97 18.87 11.98 10.42
C GLU A 97 17.61 12.56 9.77
N GLY A 98 16.47 12.55 10.47
CA GLY A 98 15.21 13.05 9.91
C GLY A 98 14.69 12.27 8.69
N THR A 99 15.32 11.15 8.32
CA THR A 99 14.93 10.30 7.20
C THR A 99 13.59 9.61 7.50
N VAL A 100 12.73 9.47 6.49
CA VAL A 100 11.38 8.90 6.64
C VAL A 100 11.25 7.56 5.91
N PHE A 101 10.94 6.51 6.67
CA PHE A 101 10.64 5.16 6.21
C PHE A 101 9.16 4.81 6.52
N GLY A 102 8.24 5.32 5.70
CA GLY A 102 6.81 5.03 5.81
C GLY A 102 6.31 4.13 4.68
N ASP A 103 5.54 3.10 4.99
CA ASP A 103 4.94 2.13 4.08
C ASP A 103 5.97 1.48 3.14
N VAL A 104 7.15 1.14 3.67
CA VAL A 104 8.23 0.45 2.95
C VAL A 104 8.49 -0.93 3.53
N ASP A 105 9.04 -1.82 2.71
CA ASP A 105 9.52 -3.12 3.17
C ASP A 105 11.04 -3.05 3.37
N LEU A 106 11.49 -3.14 4.62
CA LEU A 106 12.90 -3.13 5.01
C LEU A 106 13.45 -4.56 5.23
N SER A 107 12.68 -5.60 4.92
CA SER A 107 13.04 -6.97 5.24
C SER A 107 14.29 -7.50 4.53
N ASP A 108 14.54 -7.00 3.32
CA ASP A 108 15.64 -7.42 2.46
C ASP A 108 16.50 -6.20 2.05
N VAL A 109 16.51 -5.13 2.86
CA VAL A 109 17.41 -3.97 2.70
C VAL A 109 18.74 -4.30 3.35
N GLU A 110 19.82 -4.05 2.62
CA GLU A 110 21.19 -4.38 3.04
C GLU A 110 21.81 -3.21 3.82
N GLY A 111 22.69 -3.53 4.77
CA GLY A 111 23.49 -2.52 5.47
C GLY A 111 22.77 -1.70 6.53
N LEU A 112 21.51 -2.00 6.86
CA LEU A 112 20.73 -1.26 7.87
C LEU A 112 21.41 -1.24 9.25
N GLU A 113 22.11 -2.30 9.63
CA GLU A 113 22.88 -2.36 10.88
C GLU A 113 24.16 -1.52 10.87
N ASN A 114 24.60 -1.05 9.69
CA ASN A 114 25.83 -0.30 9.46
C ASN A 114 25.58 1.14 9.00
N VAL A 115 24.33 1.62 9.09
CA VAL A 115 24.02 3.04 8.84
C VAL A 115 24.60 3.91 9.95
N LEU A 116 24.84 5.18 9.64
CA LEU A 116 25.31 6.16 10.61
C LEU A 116 24.13 7.03 11.01
N HIS A 117 23.70 6.90 12.27
CA HIS A 117 22.63 7.71 12.83
C HIS A 117 23.20 9.03 13.39
N GLU A 118 22.91 10.15 12.73
CA GLU A 118 23.24 11.49 13.23
C GLU A 118 22.09 12.13 14.01
N GLY A 119 20.90 11.53 13.93
CA GLY A 119 19.74 11.90 14.75
C GLY A 119 18.54 10.95 14.54
N PRO A 120 17.39 11.26 15.16
CA PRO A 120 16.21 10.41 15.08
C PRO A 120 15.65 10.36 13.65
N CYS A 121 15.05 9.23 13.28
CA CYS A 121 14.39 9.03 12.00
C CYS A 121 12.95 8.58 12.23
N THR A 122 12.11 8.67 11.20
CA THR A 122 10.72 8.21 11.28
C THR A 122 10.59 6.82 10.67
N VAL A 123 10.17 5.84 11.46
CA VAL A 123 9.80 4.50 10.96
C VAL A 123 8.31 4.28 11.21
N GLY A 124 7.57 4.04 10.14
CA GLY A 124 6.13 3.77 10.20
C GLY A 124 5.80 2.45 10.89
N ILE A 125 4.65 2.40 11.57
CA ILE A 125 4.13 1.15 12.12
C ILE A 125 3.82 0.13 11.01
N ASP A 126 3.31 0.63 9.88
CA ASP A 126 3.15 -0.10 8.63
C ASP A 126 4.48 -0.71 8.13
N THR A 127 5.57 0.06 8.10
CA THR A 127 6.93 -0.43 7.77
C THR A 127 7.36 -1.57 8.68
N ILE A 128 7.16 -1.43 10.00
CA ILE A 128 7.50 -2.46 10.99
C ILE A 128 6.76 -3.78 10.69
N TYR A 129 5.46 -3.72 10.42
CA TYR A 129 4.66 -4.90 10.09
C TYR A 129 5.00 -5.48 8.71
N ARG A 130 5.15 -4.62 7.69
CA ARG A 130 5.46 -5.02 6.32
C ARG A 130 6.80 -5.76 6.25
N SER A 131 7.76 -5.33 7.06
CA SER A 131 9.09 -5.94 7.18
C SER A 131 9.12 -7.23 8.00
N LYS A 132 7.97 -7.69 8.54
CA LYS A 132 7.79 -8.99 9.21
C LYS A 132 8.83 -9.29 10.30
N GLY A 133 9.24 -8.25 11.05
CA GLY A 133 10.17 -8.39 12.17
C GLY A 133 11.62 -8.65 11.75
N LYS A 134 11.94 -8.49 10.46
CA LYS A 134 13.30 -8.63 9.92
C LYS A 134 14.13 -7.34 9.97
N ILE A 135 13.56 -6.24 10.44
CA ILE A 135 14.32 -4.99 10.64
C ILE A 135 15.33 -5.21 11.77
N PRO A 136 16.63 -4.90 11.58
CA PRO A 136 17.61 -5.00 12.64
C PRO A 136 17.23 -4.16 13.86
N GLU A 137 17.40 -4.71 15.07
CA GLU A 137 17.12 -3.96 16.30
C GLU A 137 18.04 -2.75 16.46
N SER A 138 19.31 -2.87 16.04
CA SER A 138 20.28 -1.75 16.07
C SER A 138 19.77 -0.57 15.28
N PHE A 139 19.23 -0.81 14.08
CA PHE A 139 18.60 0.20 13.25
C PHE A 139 17.38 0.82 13.95
N LEU A 140 16.45 0.00 14.46
CA LEU A 140 15.27 0.52 15.16
C LEU A 140 15.66 1.39 16.36
N ARG A 141 16.61 0.96 17.19
CA ARG A 141 17.16 1.76 18.30
C ARG A 141 17.78 3.06 17.80
N GLY A 142 18.60 3.00 16.75
CA GLY A 142 19.28 4.17 16.17
C GLY A 142 18.31 5.19 15.57
N THR A 143 17.18 4.75 15.02
CA THR A 143 16.10 5.66 14.58
C THR A 143 15.33 6.31 15.74
N GLY A 144 15.54 5.87 16.99
CA GLY A 144 14.89 6.41 18.19
C GLY A 144 13.70 5.60 18.70
N VAL A 145 13.50 4.37 18.21
CA VAL A 145 12.42 3.50 18.71
C VAL A 145 12.78 2.96 20.10
N PRO A 146 11.91 3.09 21.12
CA PRO A 146 12.19 2.60 22.47
C PRO A 146 12.34 1.07 22.56
N ASP A 147 13.23 0.59 23.43
CA ASP A 147 13.50 -0.85 23.63
C ASP A 147 12.27 -1.69 24.01
N ASP A 148 11.40 -1.13 24.86
CA ASP A 148 10.14 -1.78 25.26
C ASP A 148 9.25 -2.04 24.05
N PHE A 149 9.21 -1.08 23.12
CA PHE A 149 8.45 -1.21 21.89
C PHE A 149 9.08 -2.23 20.93
N ILE A 150 10.41 -2.22 20.78
CA ILE A 150 11.13 -3.20 19.93
C ILE A 150 10.86 -4.63 20.43
N THR A 151 10.91 -4.83 21.75
CA THR A 151 10.64 -6.11 22.40
C THR A 151 9.20 -6.56 22.14
N TYR A 152 8.23 -5.65 22.31
CA TYR A 152 6.81 -5.96 22.09
C TYR A 152 6.49 -6.22 20.61
N ALA A 153 7.06 -5.44 19.70
CA ALA A 153 6.85 -5.55 18.25
C ALA A 153 7.16 -6.96 17.73
N LYS A 154 8.24 -7.61 18.22
CA LYS A 154 8.55 -9.00 17.85
C LYS A 154 7.41 -9.97 18.16
N SER A 155 6.74 -9.80 19.30
CA SER A 155 5.62 -10.67 19.70
C SER A 155 4.34 -10.40 18.92
N LEU A 156 4.16 -9.15 18.46
CA LEU A 156 3.04 -8.75 17.60
C LEU A 156 3.18 -9.25 16.15
N ILE A 157 4.41 -9.31 15.62
CA ILE A 157 4.67 -9.63 14.22
C ILE A 157 4.76 -11.15 13.98
N THR A 158 5.14 -11.92 15.01
CA THR A 158 5.24 -13.40 14.93
C THR A 158 3.89 -14.11 15.01
N ASN A 159 2.86 -13.46 15.56
CA ASN A 159 1.49 -13.90 15.38
C ASN A 159 0.97 -13.29 14.08
N PRO A 160 0.52 -14.08 13.09
CA PRO A 160 -0.13 -13.56 11.90
C PRO A 160 -1.51 -13.04 12.31
N ILE A 161 -1.55 -11.85 12.91
CA ILE A 161 -2.68 -10.98 12.67
C ILE A 161 -2.52 -10.65 11.18
N GLU A 162 -3.32 -11.29 10.33
CA GLU A 162 -3.41 -10.90 8.93
C GLU A 162 -3.92 -9.46 8.91
N PHE A 163 -2.99 -8.49 8.96
CA PHE A 163 -3.25 -7.05 8.98
C PHE A 163 -3.77 -6.64 7.61
N TYR A 164 -4.99 -7.04 7.29
CA TYR A 164 -5.66 -6.50 6.14
C TYR A 164 -6.06 -5.06 6.46
N SER A 165 -5.37 -4.14 5.80
CA SER A 165 -5.86 -2.78 5.64
C SER A 165 -6.95 -2.80 4.58
N CYS A 166 -8.15 -2.30 4.91
CA CYS A 166 -9.22 -2.20 3.93
C CYS A 166 -9.85 -0.81 3.86
N PHE A 167 -10.20 -0.40 2.65
CA PHE A 167 -10.99 0.80 2.40
C PHE A 167 -12.42 0.39 2.12
N ILE A 168 -13.39 1.01 2.80
CA ILE A 168 -14.81 0.78 2.53
C ILE A 168 -15.29 1.82 1.53
N SER A 169 -15.67 1.36 0.35
CA SER A 169 -16.27 2.16 -0.71
C SER A 169 -17.80 2.02 -0.68
N TYR A 170 -18.54 3.12 -0.56
CA TYR A 170 -19.99 3.14 -0.42
C TYR A 170 -20.62 4.46 -0.89
N SER A 171 -21.90 4.45 -1.24
CA SER A 171 -22.69 5.67 -1.49
C SER A 171 -23.02 6.39 -0.20
N THR A 172 -23.11 7.72 -0.19
CA THR A 172 -23.54 8.52 0.98
C THR A 172 -24.84 8.02 1.61
N LYS A 173 -25.74 7.45 0.81
CA LYS A 173 -27.01 6.88 1.26
C LYS A 173 -26.86 5.58 2.07
N ASP A 174 -25.68 4.95 2.04
CA ASP A 174 -25.35 3.72 2.76
C ASP A 174 -24.49 3.97 4.03
N GLN A 175 -24.37 5.23 4.47
CA GLN A 175 -23.53 5.66 5.60
C GLN A 175 -23.72 4.82 6.86
N GLU A 176 -24.98 4.60 7.27
CA GLU A 176 -25.29 3.85 8.49
C GLU A 176 -24.78 2.40 8.42
N PHE A 177 -24.83 1.77 7.24
CA PHE A 177 -24.29 0.43 7.05
C PHE A 177 -22.76 0.44 7.02
N ALA A 178 -22.15 1.45 6.38
CA ALA A 178 -20.70 1.61 6.36
C ALA A 178 -20.12 1.81 7.77
N ASP A 179 -20.78 2.63 8.61
CA ASP A 179 -20.38 2.87 10.01
C ASP A 179 -20.43 1.59 10.84
N ARG A 180 -21.51 0.80 10.70
CA ARG A 180 -21.64 -0.51 11.38
C ARG A 180 -20.59 -1.50 10.90
N LEU A 181 -20.39 -1.62 9.59
CA LEU A 181 -19.38 -2.50 9.01
C LEU A 181 -17.98 -2.13 9.49
N HIS A 182 -17.66 -0.83 9.54
CA HIS A 182 -16.41 -0.33 10.05
C HIS A 182 -16.23 -0.69 11.54
N ALA A 183 -17.23 -0.44 12.39
CA ALA A 183 -17.16 -0.80 13.81
C ALA A 183 -16.96 -2.32 14.01
N ASP A 184 -17.70 -3.15 13.25
CA ASP A 184 -17.57 -4.60 13.29
C ASP A 184 -16.17 -5.07 12.87
N LEU A 185 -15.58 -4.46 11.84
CA LEU A 185 -14.23 -4.77 11.37
C LEU A 185 -13.17 -4.34 12.39
N GLN A 186 -13.29 -3.13 12.95
CA GLN A 186 -12.38 -2.65 14.00
C GLN A 186 -12.43 -3.52 15.25
N SER A 187 -13.62 -3.93 15.70
CA SER A 187 -13.78 -4.82 16.87
C SER A 187 -13.11 -6.18 16.68
N LYS A 188 -12.91 -6.61 15.43
CA LYS A 188 -12.19 -7.83 15.05
C LYS A 188 -10.72 -7.60 14.72
N GLY A 189 -10.20 -6.40 15.00
CA GLY A 189 -8.80 -6.03 14.76
C GLY A 189 -8.46 -5.74 13.30
N VAL A 190 -9.45 -5.61 12.40
CA VAL A 190 -9.23 -5.25 11.00
C VAL A 190 -9.09 -3.73 10.90
N ARG A 191 -7.97 -3.27 10.32
CA ARG A 191 -7.74 -1.84 10.06
C ARG A 191 -8.57 -1.41 8.86
N CYS A 192 -9.69 -0.74 9.11
CA CYS A 192 -10.57 -0.23 8.08
C CYS A 192 -10.66 1.29 8.11
N TRP A 193 -10.70 1.91 6.93
CA TRP A 193 -10.91 3.34 6.75
C TRP A 193 -12.03 3.58 5.74
N PHE A 194 -12.68 4.73 5.85
CA PHE A 194 -13.63 5.22 4.86
C PHE A 194 -13.72 6.75 4.95
N ALA A 195 -14.09 7.40 3.85
CA ALA A 195 -14.23 8.84 3.81
C ALA A 195 -15.53 9.25 4.51
N ARG A 196 -15.44 9.82 5.72
CA ARG A 196 -16.59 10.47 6.37
C ARG A 196 -16.93 11.74 5.58
N HIS A 197 -18.16 11.84 5.09
CA HIS A 197 -18.64 12.94 4.25
C HIS A 197 -18.73 14.31 4.96
N ASP A 198 -18.25 14.42 6.20
CA ASP A 198 -18.16 15.65 6.97
C ASP A 198 -16.96 16.53 6.54
N ALA A 199 -16.06 16.00 5.71
CA ALA A 199 -14.96 16.74 5.12
C ALA A 199 -15.47 17.68 4.00
N LYS A 200 -15.96 18.86 4.39
CA LYS A 200 -16.17 20.00 3.48
C LYS A 200 -14.86 20.31 2.73
N GLY A 201 -14.74 19.91 1.46
CA GLY A 201 -13.57 20.30 0.66
C GLY A 201 -13.62 19.81 -0.79
N GLY A 202 -13.96 20.72 -1.71
CA GLY A 202 -13.88 20.48 -3.16
C GLY A 202 -12.46 20.14 -3.63
N ARG A 203 -12.36 19.49 -4.80
CA ARG A 203 -11.17 19.06 -5.59
C ARG A 203 -10.03 18.33 -4.84
N LYS A 204 -9.58 18.74 -3.66
CA LYS A 204 -8.52 18.10 -2.84
C LYS A 204 -8.88 16.72 -2.28
N LEU A 205 -10.16 16.38 -2.19
CA LEU A 205 -10.60 15.05 -1.73
C LEU A 205 -10.30 13.93 -2.76
N HIS A 206 -10.21 14.28 -4.06
CA HIS A 206 -9.94 13.29 -5.12
C HIS A 206 -8.51 12.72 -5.01
N GLU A 207 -7.53 13.57 -4.74
CA GLU A 207 -6.12 13.18 -4.59
C GLU A 207 -5.89 12.37 -3.31
N GLN A 208 -6.52 12.78 -2.19
CA GLN A 208 -6.38 12.09 -0.90
C GLN A 208 -6.94 10.66 -0.92
N ILE A 209 -7.95 10.39 -1.75
CA ILE A 209 -8.56 9.07 -1.87
C ILE A 209 -7.83 8.20 -2.91
N ASP A 210 -7.28 8.80 -3.98
CA ASP A 210 -6.33 8.10 -4.85
C ASP A 210 -5.13 7.55 -4.07
N GLU A 211 -4.67 8.28 -3.06
CA GLU A 211 -3.69 7.75 -2.10
C GLU A 211 -4.27 6.62 -1.25
N ALA A 212 -5.48 6.76 -0.69
CA ALA A 212 -6.11 5.74 0.16
C ALA A 212 -6.28 4.39 -0.56
N ILE A 213 -6.70 4.39 -1.83
CA ILE A 213 -6.88 3.15 -2.62
C ILE A 213 -5.54 2.52 -2.97
N ARG A 214 -4.50 3.33 -3.18
CA ARG A 214 -3.13 2.83 -3.39
C ARG A 214 -2.57 2.22 -2.09
N LEU A 215 -2.85 2.84 -0.95
CA LEU A 215 -2.35 2.48 0.38
C LEU A 215 -2.97 1.18 0.93
N HIS A 216 -4.26 0.92 0.70
CA HIS A 216 -4.94 -0.20 1.35
C HIS A 216 -4.85 -1.52 0.55
N ASP A 217 -4.77 -2.66 1.24
CA ASP A 217 -4.61 -3.97 0.62
C ASP A 217 -5.90 -4.51 -0.01
N LYS A 218 -7.06 -4.10 0.52
CA LYS A 218 -8.37 -4.56 0.05
C LYS A 218 -9.36 -3.40 -0.06
N LEU A 219 -10.15 -3.40 -1.12
CA LEU A 219 -11.28 -2.49 -1.31
C LEU A 219 -12.58 -3.25 -1.05
N LEU A 220 -13.26 -2.92 0.06
CA LEU A 220 -14.59 -3.43 0.39
C LEU A 220 -15.64 -2.54 -0.27
N LEU A 221 -16.32 -3.04 -1.30
CA LEU A 221 -17.32 -2.27 -2.03
C LEU A 221 -18.74 -2.62 -1.57
N ILE A 222 -19.47 -1.66 -1.02
CA ILE A 222 -20.88 -1.82 -0.67
C ILE A 222 -21.73 -1.67 -1.94
N LEU A 223 -22.37 -2.76 -2.37
CA LEU A 223 -23.26 -2.81 -3.52
C LEU A 223 -24.72 -2.66 -3.09
N SER A 224 -25.20 -1.42 -3.07
CA SER A 224 -26.60 -1.03 -2.89
C SER A 224 -27.17 -0.45 -4.20
N PRO A 225 -28.50 -0.30 -4.35
CA PRO A 225 -29.10 0.43 -5.48
C PRO A 225 -28.50 1.83 -5.68
N HIS A 226 -28.11 2.50 -4.60
CA HIS A 226 -27.53 3.85 -4.63
C HIS A 226 -26.04 3.88 -4.96
N SER A 227 -25.32 2.83 -4.58
CA SER A 227 -23.91 2.68 -4.92
C SER A 227 -23.72 2.30 -6.40
N ILE A 228 -24.71 1.61 -7.00
CA ILE A 228 -24.68 1.23 -8.42
C ILE A 228 -24.77 2.45 -9.36
N GLU A 229 -25.54 3.48 -8.98
CA GLU A 229 -25.70 4.71 -9.77
C GLU A 229 -24.58 5.73 -9.55
N SER A 230 -23.71 5.49 -8.57
CA SER A 230 -22.65 6.44 -8.19
C SER A 230 -21.48 6.39 -9.17
N GLU A 231 -21.25 7.49 -9.91
CA GLU A 231 -20.05 7.68 -10.76
C GLU A 231 -18.74 7.49 -9.98
N TRP A 232 -18.76 7.85 -8.70
CA TRP A 232 -17.65 7.62 -7.80
C TRP A 232 -17.35 6.12 -7.61
N VAL A 233 -18.37 5.28 -7.33
CA VAL A 233 -18.18 3.83 -7.16
C VAL A 233 -17.64 3.19 -8.44
N LYS A 234 -18.12 3.62 -9.59
CA LYS A 234 -17.65 3.11 -10.90
C LYS A 234 -16.16 3.37 -11.10
N THR A 235 -15.70 4.57 -10.76
CA THR A 235 -14.28 4.95 -10.85
C THR A 235 -13.39 4.09 -9.95
N GLU A 236 -13.85 3.83 -8.72
CA GLU A 236 -13.15 2.98 -7.74
C GLU A 236 -12.98 1.54 -8.21
N ILE A 237 -14.04 0.97 -8.79
CA ILE A 237 -14.01 -0.38 -9.36
C ILE A 237 -12.98 -0.48 -10.48
N ALA A 238 -12.97 0.48 -11.41
CA ALA A 238 -12.05 0.48 -12.53
C ALA A 238 -10.58 0.51 -12.06
N LYS A 239 -10.27 1.37 -11.07
CA LYS A 239 -8.93 1.45 -10.47
C LYS A 239 -8.53 0.16 -9.77
N ALA A 240 -9.41 -0.41 -8.96
CA ALA A 240 -9.15 -1.66 -8.25
C ALA A 240 -8.88 -2.82 -9.22
N ARG A 241 -9.62 -2.91 -10.33
CA ARG A 241 -9.40 -3.95 -11.36
C ARG A 241 -8.05 -3.84 -12.06
N ARG A 242 -7.64 -2.62 -12.43
CA ARG A 242 -6.29 -2.39 -13.00
C ARG A 242 -5.20 -2.91 -12.05
N ARG A 243 -5.37 -2.71 -10.74
CA ARG A 243 -4.47 -3.22 -9.71
C ARG A 243 -4.51 -4.74 -9.57
N GLU A 244 -5.70 -5.38 -9.63
CA GLU A 244 -5.78 -6.85 -9.58
C GLU A 244 -5.01 -7.52 -10.73
N VAL A 245 -5.08 -6.93 -11.93
CA VAL A 245 -4.35 -7.42 -13.11
C VAL A 245 -2.84 -7.21 -12.94
N ARG A 246 -2.42 -6.00 -12.55
CA ARG A 246 -1.01 -5.64 -12.37
C ARG A 246 -0.35 -6.46 -11.26
N ASP A 247 -0.98 -6.52 -10.09
CA ASP A 247 -0.42 -7.15 -8.89
C ASP A 247 -0.71 -8.67 -8.84
N ARG A 248 -1.45 -9.23 -9.82
CA ARG A 248 -1.94 -10.63 -9.86
C ARG A 248 -2.56 -11.13 -8.55
N ARG A 249 -3.19 -10.22 -7.80
CA ARG A 249 -3.82 -10.51 -6.50
C ARG A 249 -5.22 -9.93 -6.45
N ARG A 250 -6.08 -10.53 -5.63
CA ARG A 250 -7.44 -10.04 -5.42
C ARG A 250 -7.44 -8.83 -4.50
N VAL A 251 -8.00 -7.71 -4.97
CA VAL A 251 -8.08 -6.43 -4.27
C VAL A 251 -9.54 -6.06 -4.01
N LEU A 252 -10.48 -6.40 -4.90
CA LEU A 252 -11.88 -6.00 -4.80
C LEU A 252 -12.75 -7.05 -4.10
N PHE A 253 -13.47 -6.64 -3.06
CA PHE A 253 -14.33 -7.48 -2.23
C PHE A 253 -15.74 -6.87 -2.12
N PRO A 254 -16.70 -7.29 -2.96
CA PRO A 254 -18.05 -6.73 -2.94
C PRO A 254 -18.89 -7.25 -1.76
N ILE A 255 -19.60 -6.35 -1.09
CA ILE A 255 -20.57 -6.59 -0.02
C ILE A 255 -21.95 -6.21 -0.54
N ARG A 256 -22.83 -7.20 -0.72
CA ARG A 256 -24.12 -7.00 -1.35
C ARG A 256 -25.21 -6.58 -0.36
N LEU A 257 -25.84 -5.44 -0.63
CA LEU A 257 -27.08 -4.99 0.00
C LEU A 257 -28.30 -5.09 -0.94
N ALA A 258 -28.09 -5.12 -2.26
CA ALA A 258 -29.16 -5.23 -3.25
C ALA A 258 -29.54 -6.71 -3.59
N PRO A 259 -30.80 -7.00 -3.98
CA PRO A 259 -31.19 -8.30 -4.55
C PRO A 259 -30.32 -8.73 -5.74
N PHE A 260 -30.21 -10.05 -5.99
CA PHE A 260 -29.37 -10.56 -7.07
C PHE A 260 -29.91 -10.15 -8.46
N GLU A 261 -31.23 -10.05 -8.59
CA GLU A 261 -31.90 -9.70 -9.84
C GLU A 261 -31.52 -8.28 -10.31
N THR A 262 -31.47 -7.31 -9.39
CA THR A 262 -31.02 -5.93 -9.69
C THR A 262 -29.54 -5.82 -10.05
N LEU A 263 -28.73 -6.85 -9.76
CA LEU A 263 -27.30 -6.89 -10.12
C LEU A 263 -27.04 -7.65 -11.42
N ARG A 264 -28.01 -8.43 -11.91
CA ARG A 264 -27.87 -9.20 -13.14
C ARG A 264 -27.94 -8.29 -14.38
N ASP A 265 -28.69 -7.20 -14.27
CA ASP A 265 -28.84 -6.17 -15.30
C ASP A 265 -27.75 -5.08 -15.22
N TRP A 266 -26.78 -5.25 -14.30
CA TRP A 266 -25.69 -4.32 -14.15
C TRP A 266 -24.65 -4.56 -15.26
N GLU A 267 -24.36 -3.52 -16.03
CA GLU A 267 -23.22 -3.46 -16.95
C GLU A 267 -22.26 -2.38 -16.45
N CYS A 268 -21.15 -2.78 -15.83
CA CYS A 268 -20.04 -1.88 -15.58
C CYS A 268 -19.25 -1.83 -16.90
N PHE A 269 -19.58 -0.82 -17.71
CA PHE A 269 -18.91 -0.52 -18.97
C PHE A 269 -17.48 -0.07 -18.68
N ASP A 270 -16.52 -0.86 -19.12
CA ASP A 270 -15.10 -0.53 -19.10
C ASP A 270 -14.74 0.05 -20.48
N ALA A 271 -14.57 1.38 -20.52
CA ALA A 271 -14.30 2.12 -21.76
C ALA A 271 -12.96 1.73 -22.39
N ASP A 272 -12.04 1.10 -21.65
CA ASP A 272 -10.71 0.73 -22.14
C ASP A 272 -10.66 -0.71 -22.67
N THR A 273 -11.58 -1.59 -22.26
CA THR A 273 -11.56 -3.03 -22.65
C THR A 273 -12.69 -3.47 -23.56
N GLY A 274 -13.69 -2.60 -23.80
CA GLY A 274 -14.78 -2.87 -24.75
C GLY A 274 -15.63 -4.10 -24.43
N LYS A 275 -15.63 -4.59 -23.18
CA LYS A 275 -16.39 -5.77 -22.74
C LYS A 275 -17.29 -5.47 -21.55
N HIS A 276 -18.51 -5.98 -21.60
CA HIS A 276 -19.51 -5.94 -20.53
C HIS A 276 -19.05 -6.79 -19.33
N SER A 277 -18.65 -6.15 -18.22
CA SER A 277 -17.82 -6.79 -17.18
C SER A 277 -18.55 -7.53 -16.04
N LEU A 278 -19.81 -7.95 -16.22
CA LEU A 278 -20.58 -8.60 -15.12
C LEU A 278 -21.18 -9.98 -15.42
N ARG A 279 -20.80 -10.62 -16.53
CA ARG A 279 -21.11 -12.06 -16.73
C ARG A 279 -20.33 -13.01 -15.81
N ASP A 280 -19.34 -12.52 -15.06
CA ASP A 280 -18.48 -13.32 -14.19
C ASP A 280 -18.87 -13.28 -12.68
N THR A 281 -20.13 -12.99 -12.36
CA THR A 281 -20.65 -13.13 -10.98
C THR A 281 -20.58 -14.57 -10.45
N ALA A 282 -20.46 -15.58 -11.32
CA ALA A 282 -20.20 -16.97 -10.92
C ALA A 282 -18.76 -17.22 -10.43
N ARG A 283 -17.80 -16.34 -10.74
CA ARG A 283 -16.39 -16.43 -10.31
C ARG A 283 -16.06 -15.56 -9.10
N LEU A 284 -16.96 -14.63 -8.73
CA LEU A 284 -16.87 -13.89 -7.48
C LEU A 284 -17.28 -14.81 -6.32
N GLY A 285 -16.36 -15.69 -5.89
CA GLY A 285 -16.56 -16.66 -4.82
C GLY A 285 -17.32 -16.09 -3.61
N VAL A 286 -18.63 -16.37 -3.59
CA VAL A 286 -19.53 -16.05 -2.50
C VAL A 286 -19.19 -16.99 -1.35
N LEU A 287 -18.87 -16.43 -0.19
CA LEU A 287 -18.91 -17.13 1.10
C LEU A 287 -20.27 -17.84 1.22
N ARG A 288 -20.31 -19.14 0.89
CA ARG A 288 -21.45 -20.00 1.14
C ARG A 288 -21.68 -20.06 2.65
N ARG A 289 -22.58 -19.22 3.16
CA ARG A 289 -23.25 -19.52 4.43
C ARG A 289 -23.96 -20.86 4.25
N ARG A 290 -23.35 -21.94 4.74
CA ARG A 290 -24.07 -23.19 4.98
C ARG A 290 -25.08 -22.91 6.08
N HIS A 291 -26.33 -22.62 5.70
CA HIS A 291 -27.47 -22.78 6.59
C HIS A 291 -27.51 -24.26 7.02
N ARG A 292 -27.10 -24.53 8.27
CA ARG A 292 -27.42 -25.80 8.92
C ARG A 292 -28.94 -25.82 9.11
N LYS A 293 -29.57 -26.80 8.46
CA LYS A 293 -31.00 -27.05 8.48
C LYS A 293 -31.52 -27.22 9.91
N THR A 294 -32.64 -26.57 10.13
CA THR A 294 -33.70 -26.86 11.10
C THR A 294 -33.69 -28.30 11.64
N PHE A 295 -33.45 -28.42 12.94
CA PHE A 295 -33.71 -29.63 13.72
C PHE A 295 -35.21 -29.61 14.09
N ARG A 296 -36.00 -30.54 13.54
CA ARG A 296 -37.38 -30.79 14.00
C ARG A 296 -37.31 -31.70 15.23
N PRO A 297 -38.12 -31.47 16.27
CA PRO A 297 -38.27 -32.42 17.36
C PRO A 297 -39.19 -33.56 16.89
N ARG A 298 -38.80 -34.81 17.13
CA ARG A 298 -39.74 -35.92 17.22
C ARG A 298 -39.49 -36.69 18.51
N ASP A 299 -40.58 -36.78 19.24
CA ASP A 299 -40.82 -37.38 20.53
C ASP A 299 -40.40 -38.85 20.69
N SER A 300 -39.89 -39.10 21.90
CA SER A 300 -40.11 -40.24 22.81
C SER A 300 -40.28 -41.67 22.29
N ARG A 301 -39.40 -42.56 22.79
CA ARG A 301 -39.70 -43.87 23.42
C ARG A 301 -38.41 -44.43 24.02
N VAL A 302 -38.18 -44.27 25.33
CA VAL A 302 -38.37 -45.27 26.41
C VAL A 302 -37.55 -46.55 26.20
N PHE A 303 -36.57 -46.81 27.07
CA PHE A 303 -36.60 -47.89 28.08
C PHE A 303 -35.31 -47.85 28.94
N HIS A 304 -35.51 -47.58 30.23
CA HIS A 304 -34.67 -48.04 31.35
C HIS A 304 -35.08 -49.50 31.69
N PRO A 305 -34.38 -50.26 32.55
CA PRO A 305 -33.41 -49.87 33.58
C PRO A 305 -31.95 -49.98 33.15
#